data_AF-A0A3M1LKX6-F1
#
_entry.id   AF-A0A3M1LKX6-F1
#
_cell.length_a   1.000
_cell.length_b   1.000
_cell.length_c   1.000
_cell.angle_alpha   90.00
_cell.angle_beta   90.00
_cell.angle_gamma   90.00
#
_symmetry.space_group_name_H-M   'P 1'
#
loop_
_entity.id
_entity.type
_entity.pdbx_description
1 polymer ?
#
loop_
_entity_poly.entity_id
_entity_poly.type
_entity_poly.pdbx_seq_one_letter_code
_entity_poly.pdbx_strand_id
1 'polypeptide(L)'
;MEPRCRLIAPDLYQIVLPTPFPVGPVNVYLSTGEPLTLVDTGPRTAETQAALEMALTGLGYTLADIRRIIVTHAHADHYGLAATLVREGGAEVWTHPRNRPVLADYQAERQRRLAFYDAVLAQAGVPPRLRQAIRRSSHRMAPFAQAVPVARTLEEGDEVRLAGR
;
A
#
# COMPACT_ATOMS: atom_id res chain seq x y z
N MET A 1 -11.75 -16.00 4.35
CA MET A 1 -12.69 -14.94 4.79
C MET A 1 -13.09 -14.19 3.55
N GLU A 2 -14.38 -14.10 3.22
CA GLU A 2 -14.79 -13.32 2.05
C GLU A 2 -14.39 -11.84 2.24
N PRO A 3 -13.74 -11.20 1.24
CA PRO A 3 -13.46 -9.79 1.24
C PRO A 3 -14.78 -9.03 1.31
N ARG A 4 -14.87 -8.14 2.29
CA ARG A 4 -16.04 -7.30 2.48
C ARG A 4 -15.91 -6.12 1.53
N CYS A 5 -16.69 -6.14 0.45
CA CYS A 5 -16.87 -5.00 -0.44
C CYS A 5 -18.20 -4.32 -0.11
N ARG A 6 -18.17 -3.01 0.15
CA ARG A 6 -19.35 -2.23 0.54
C ARG A 6 -19.37 -0.90 -0.18
N LEU A 7 -20.50 -0.56 -0.81
CA LEU A 7 -20.77 0.79 -1.30
C LEU A 7 -20.90 1.75 -0.11
N ILE A 8 -20.09 2.81 -0.08
CA ILE A 8 -20.08 3.82 1.00
C ILE A 8 -20.55 5.20 0.53
N ALA A 9 -20.46 5.48 -0.76
CA ALA A 9 -21.03 6.63 -1.44
C ALA A 9 -21.22 6.26 -2.93
N PRO A 10 -22.00 7.02 -3.73
CA PRO A 10 -22.11 6.76 -5.17
C PRO A 10 -20.73 6.60 -5.81
N ASP A 11 -20.53 5.50 -6.53
CA ASP A 11 -19.28 5.14 -7.23
C ASP A 11 -18.02 5.04 -6.34
N LEU A 12 -18.21 4.82 -5.03
CA LEU A 12 -17.13 4.66 -4.07
C LEU A 12 -17.39 3.45 -3.14
N TYR A 13 -16.47 2.49 -3.21
CA TYR A 13 -16.53 1.24 -2.48
C TYR A 13 -15.39 1.12 -1.49
N GLN A 14 -15.70 0.68 -0.28
CA GLN A 14 -14.71 0.18 0.67
C GLN A 14 -14.48 -1.31 0.42
N ILE A 15 -13.22 -1.72 0.33
CA ILE A 15 -12.82 -3.13 0.23
C ILE A 15 -11.91 -3.44 1.41
N VAL A 16 -12.29 -4.45 2.21
CA VAL A 16 -11.49 -4.92 3.35
C VAL A 16 -10.56 -6.03 2.89
N LEU A 17 -9.25 -5.77 2.93
CA LEU A 17 -8.22 -6.73 2.51
C LEU A 17 -7.54 -7.39 3.73
N PRO A 18 -7.26 -8.71 3.66
CA PRO A 18 -6.51 -9.38 4.72
C PRO A 18 -5.07 -8.87 4.76
N THR A 19 -4.47 -8.88 5.95
CA THR A 19 -3.03 -8.66 6.12
C THR A 19 -2.44 -9.75 7.02
N PRO A 20 -1.13 -10.03 6.92
CA PRO A 20 -0.43 -10.91 7.85
C PRO A 20 -0.02 -10.17 9.14
N PHE A 21 -0.49 -8.94 9.36
CA PHE A 21 -0.01 -8.06 10.42
C PHE A 21 -0.91 -8.11 11.66
N PRO A 22 -0.37 -7.95 12.88
CA PRO A 22 -1.17 -7.98 14.12
C PRO A 22 -2.24 -6.88 14.20
N VAL A 23 -2.09 -5.79 13.45
CA VAL A 23 -3.05 -4.68 13.39
C VAL A 23 -4.37 -5.08 12.72
N GLY A 24 -4.41 -6.22 12.02
CA GLY A 24 -5.61 -6.74 11.37
C GLY A 24 -5.73 -6.31 9.91
N PRO A 25 -6.94 -6.42 9.32
CA PRO A 25 -7.16 -6.11 7.91
C PRO A 25 -6.99 -4.61 7.62
N VAL A 26 -6.71 -4.30 6.36
CA VAL A 26 -6.60 -2.92 5.86
C VAL A 26 -7.80 -2.60 4.99
N ASN A 27 -8.28 -1.36 5.07
CA ASN A 27 -9.31 -0.85 4.18
C ASN A 27 -8.66 -0.16 2.99
N VAL A 28 -9.06 -0.55 1.79
CA VAL A 28 -8.76 0.17 0.55
C VAL A 28 -10.06 0.70 -0.05
N TYR A 29 -9.95 1.68 -0.93
CA TYR A 29 -11.13 2.31 -1.52
C TYR A 29 -11.07 2.31 -3.04
N LEU A 30 -12.10 1.78 -3.68
CA LEU A 30 -12.22 1.78 -5.13
C LEU A 30 -13.22 2.84 -5.55
N SER A 31 -12.79 3.74 -6.43
CA SER A 31 -13.66 4.66 -7.13
C SER A 31 -13.91 4.18 -8.56
N THR A 32 -15.17 3.92 -8.90
CA THR A 32 -15.62 3.36 -10.19
C THR A 32 -15.80 4.39 -11.31
N GLY A 33 -15.40 5.65 -11.08
CA GLY A 33 -15.34 6.66 -12.13
C GLY A 33 -14.19 6.44 -13.13
N GLU A 34 -14.05 7.35 -14.09
CA GLU A 34 -12.95 7.30 -15.07
C GLU A 34 -11.85 8.34 -14.73
N PRO A 35 -10.59 7.92 -14.54
CA PRO A 35 -10.10 6.53 -14.56
C PRO A 35 -10.49 5.74 -13.30
N LEU A 36 -10.61 4.41 -13.44
CA LEU A 36 -10.80 3.52 -12.30
C LEU A 36 -9.63 3.70 -11.33
N THR A 37 -9.94 4.16 -10.12
CA THR A 37 -8.94 4.61 -9.16
C THR A 37 -9.04 3.81 -7.87
N LEU A 38 -7.90 3.26 -7.44
CA LEU A 38 -7.76 2.56 -6.17
C LEU A 38 -6.96 3.42 -5.18
N VAL A 39 -7.47 3.61 -3.97
CA VAL A 39 -6.75 4.24 -2.85
C VAL A 39 -6.23 3.15 -1.94
N ASP A 40 -4.89 3.05 -1.88
CA ASP A 40 -4.11 1.97 -1.25
C ASP A 40 -4.40 0.57 -1.82
N THR A 41 -3.47 -0.37 -1.65
CA THR A 41 -3.49 -1.65 -2.39
C THR A 41 -3.40 -2.90 -1.52
N GLY A 42 -3.19 -2.78 -0.21
CA GLY A 42 -2.89 -3.95 0.61
C GLY A 42 -1.42 -4.40 0.52
N PRO A 43 -1.01 -5.36 1.39
CA PRO A 43 0.33 -5.96 1.34
C PRO A 43 0.51 -6.92 0.17
N ARG A 44 1.78 -7.12 -0.23
CA ARG A 44 2.15 -8.06 -1.30
C ARG A 44 2.03 -9.51 -0.84
N THR A 45 0.81 -10.03 -0.80
CA THR A 45 0.52 -11.45 -0.55
C THR A 45 -0.49 -12.00 -1.55
N ALA A 46 -0.49 -13.32 -1.72
CA ALA A 46 -1.44 -14.00 -2.59
C ALA A 46 -2.88 -13.85 -2.08
N GLU A 47 -3.07 -13.90 -0.75
CA GLU A 47 -4.37 -13.76 -0.11
C GLU A 47 -4.95 -12.36 -0.30
N THR A 48 -4.13 -11.31 -0.18
CA THR A 48 -4.54 -9.93 -0.44
C THR A 48 -4.89 -9.73 -1.91
N GLN A 49 -4.08 -10.26 -2.84
CA GLN A 49 -4.34 -10.15 -4.28
C GLN A 49 -5.64 -10.85 -4.67
N ALA A 50 -5.85 -12.09 -4.23
CA ALA A 50 -7.09 -12.83 -4.49
C ALA A 50 -8.33 -12.14 -3.88
N ALA A 51 -8.19 -11.56 -2.69
CA ALA A 51 -9.26 -10.78 -2.06
C ALA A 51 -9.62 -9.52 -2.86
N LEU A 52 -8.62 -8.80 -3.39
CA LEU A 52 -8.83 -7.63 -4.23
C LEU A 52 -9.47 -8.03 -5.57
N GLU A 53 -8.95 -9.06 -6.23
CA GLU A 53 -9.45 -9.57 -7.50
C GLU A 53 -10.91 -10.01 -7.42
N MET A 54 -11.28 -10.73 -6.35
CA MET A 54 -12.66 -11.16 -6.15
C MET A 54 -13.60 -9.98 -5.88
N ALA A 55 -13.15 -8.96 -5.14
CA ALA A 55 -13.92 -7.74 -4.92
C ALA A 55 -14.15 -6.95 -6.22
N LEU A 56 -13.12 -6.83 -7.07
CA LEU A 56 -13.21 -6.19 -8.38
C LEU A 56 -14.14 -6.97 -9.32
N THR A 57 -14.01 -8.30 -9.35
CA THR A 57 -14.84 -9.18 -10.18
C THR A 57 -16.32 -9.01 -9.83
N GLY A 58 -16.65 -8.92 -8.54
CA GLY A 58 -18.02 -8.65 -8.08
C GLY A 58 -18.57 -7.29 -8.52
N LEU A 59 -17.70 -6.37 -8.93
CA LEU A 59 -18.05 -5.05 -9.48
C LEU A 59 -17.91 -4.98 -11.01
N GLY A 60 -17.57 -6.09 -11.68
CA GLY A 60 -17.39 -6.14 -13.14
C GLY A 60 -16.04 -5.64 -13.65
N TYR A 61 -15.02 -5.55 -12.78
CA TYR A 61 -13.66 -5.12 -13.13
C TYR A 61 -12.63 -6.23 -12.89
N THR A 62 -11.46 -6.06 -13.48
CA THR A 62 -10.26 -6.86 -13.26
C THR A 62 -9.16 -6.01 -12.63
N LEU A 63 -8.07 -6.64 -12.15
CA LEU A 63 -6.89 -5.90 -11.66
C LEU A 63 -6.30 -4.99 -12.74
N ALA A 64 -6.35 -5.39 -14.01
CA ALA A 64 -5.83 -4.64 -15.15
C ALA A 64 -6.67 -3.40 -15.53
N ASP A 65 -7.91 -3.31 -15.03
CA ASP A 65 -8.77 -2.15 -15.25
C ASP A 65 -8.41 -0.98 -14.35
N ILE A 66 -7.66 -1.20 -13.27
CA ILE A 66 -7.17 -0.11 -12.41
C ILE A 66 -6.15 0.72 -13.18
N ARG A 67 -6.47 2.00 -13.40
CA ARG A 67 -5.59 2.93 -14.14
C ARG A 67 -4.90 3.94 -13.24
N ARG A 68 -5.39 4.17 -12.03
CA ARG A 68 -4.75 5.04 -11.04
C ARG A 68 -4.72 4.38 -9.68
N ILE A 69 -3.59 4.52 -8.99
CA ILE A 69 -3.40 4.14 -7.61
C ILE A 69 -2.98 5.39 -6.82
N ILE A 70 -3.72 5.72 -5.78
CA ILE A 70 -3.34 6.77 -4.83
C ILE A 70 -2.81 6.08 -3.58
N VAL A 71 -1.53 6.27 -3.27
CA VAL A 71 -0.91 5.74 -2.05
C VAL A 71 -0.92 6.81 -0.97
N THR A 72 -1.60 6.53 0.13
CA THR A 72 -1.69 7.44 1.28
C THR A 72 -0.32 7.59 1.95
N HIS A 73 0.33 6.47 2.27
CA HIS A 73 1.66 6.45 2.87
C HIS A 73 2.40 5.14 2.60
N ALA A 74 3.73 5.18 2.76
CA ALA A 74 4.61 4.10 2.35
C ALA A 74 4.78 2.97 3.41
N HIS A 75 3.68 2.47 3.98
CA HIS A 75 3.67 1.22 4.74
C HIS A 75 3.22 0.05 3.87
N ALA A 76 3.72 -1.16 4.15
CA ALA A 76 3.57 -2.30 3.25
C ALA A 76 2.10 -2.70 3.02
N ASP A 77 1.25 -2.56 4.03
CA ASP A 77 -0.20 -2.73 3.97
C ASP A 77 -0.91 -1.71 3.06
N HIS A 78 -0.29 -0.61 2.69
CA HIS A 78 -0.92 0.44 1.88
C HIS A 78 -0.48 0.44 0.42
N TYR A 79 0.74 -0.01 0.09
CA TYR A 79 1.22 0.02 -1.30
C TYR A 79 1.84 -1.30 -1.79
N GLY A 80 1.77 -2.36 -0.98
CA GLY A 80 2.45 -3.63 -1.26
C GLY A 80 2.16 -4.23 -2.63
N LEU A 81 0.89 -4.19 -3.07
CA LEU A 81 0.47 -4.65 -4.39
C LEU A 81 0.62 -3.61 -5.51
N ALA A 82 0.96 -2.35 -5.22
CA ALA A 82 1.01 -1.30 -6.24
C ALA A 82 1.93 -1.66 -7.43
N ALA A 83 3.10 -2.24 -7.16
CA ALA A 83 4.01 -2.67 -8.23
C ALA A 83 3.47 -3.83 -9.08
N THR A 84 2.65 -4.71 -8.50
CA THR A 84 1.96 -5.77 -9.24
C THR A 84 0.91 -5.16 -10.17
N LEU A 85 0.08 -4.26 -9.65
CA LEU A 85 -0.96 -3.57 -10.44
C LEU A 85 -0.38 -2.72 -11.58
N VAL A 86 0.76 -2.05 -11.35
CA VAL A 86 1.49 -1.32 -12.39
C VAL A 86 1.97 -2.28 -13.49
N ARG A 87 2.53 -3.44 -13.11
CA ARG A 87 3.05 -4.43 -14.06
C ARG A 87 1.93 -5.11 -14.87
N GLU A 88 0.79 -5.38 -14.26
CA GLU A 88 -0.32 -6.11 -14.88
C GLU A 88 -1.25 -5.22 -15.70
N GLY A 89 -1.53 -4.00 -15.22
CA GLY A 89 -2.53 -3.10 -15.82
C GLY A 89 -2.00 -1.75 -16.30
N GLY A 90 -0.73 -1.43 -16.05
CA GLY A 90 -0.16 -0.12 -16.39
C GLY A 90 -0.68 1.03 -15.52
N ALA A 91 -1.19 0.74 -14.32
CA ALA A 91 -1.70 1.75 -13.41
C ALA A 91 -0.66 2.83 -13.07
N GLU A 92 -1.07 4.09 -12.99
CA GLU A 92 -0.20 5.17 -12.51
C GLU A 92 -0.25 5.28 -10.98
N VAL A 93 0.92 5.36 -10.32
CA VAL A 93 0.99 5.60 -8.87
C VAL A 93 1.16 7.08 -8.57
N TRP A 94 0.20 7.61 -7.80
CA TRP A 94 0.16 8.98 -7.31
C TRP A 94 0.34 8.97 -5.80
N THR A 95 1.18 9.85 -5.25
CA THR A 95 1.42 9.89 -3.79
C THR A 95 2.07 11.19 -3.34
N HIS A 96 2.12 11.43 -2.04
CA HIS A 96 2.88 12.55 -1.48
C HIS A 96 4.40 12.42 -1.73
N PRO A 97 5.14 13.52 -2.04
CA PRO A 97 6.58 13.46 -2.32
C PRO A 97 7.41 12.80 -1.22
N ARG A 98 6.98 12.89 0.06
CA ARG A 98 7.65 12.21 1.19
C ARG A 98 7.62 10.68 1.12
N ASN A 99 6.70 10.09 0.36
CA ASN A 99 6.65 8.64 0.15
C ASN A 99 7.66 8.19 -0.92
N ARG A 100 8.10 9.09 -1.82
CA ARG A 100 8.97 8.74 -2.96
C ARG A 100 10.25 7.99 -2.58
N PRO A 101 11.02 8.37 -1.53
CA PRO A 101 12.23 7.63 -1.19
C PRO A 101 11.97 6.15 -0.88
N VAL A 102 10.86 5.85 -0.20
CA VAL A 102 10.46 4.47 0.13
C VAL A 102 9.97 3.73 -1.12
N LEU A 103 9.16 4.38 -1.95
CA LEU A 103 8.60 3.75 -3.17
C LEU A 103 9.67 3.54 -4.25
N ALA A 104 10.67 4.42 -4.35
CA ALA A 104 11.74 4.30 -5.34
C ALA A 104 12.79 3.24 -4.95
N ASP A 105 13.18 3.17 -3.68
CA ASP A 105 14.15 2.19 -3.18
C ASP A 105 13.78 1.68 -1.79
N TYR A 106 12.79 0.79 -1.79
CA TYR A 106 12.23 0.21 -0.59
C TYR A 106 13.27 -0.52 0.29
N GLN A 107 14.23 -1.22 -0.32
CA GLN A 107 15.22 -1.97 0.45
C GLN A 107 16.23 -1.03 1.11
N ALA A 108 16.76 -0.06 0.37
CA ALA A 108 17.71 0.90 0.96
C ALA A 108 17.03 1.75 2.05
N GLU A 109 15.80 2.20 1.82
CA GLU A 109 15.07 2.99 2.82
C GLU A 109 14.75 2.18 4.08
N ARG A 110 14.43 0.89 3.94
CA ARG A 110 14.32 -0.02 5.09
C ARG A 110 15.60 -0.12 5.88
N GLN A 111 16.75 -0.28 5.22
CA GLN A 111 18.04 -0.35 5.91
C GLN A 111 18.37 0.97 6.61
N ARG A 112 18.11 2.11 5.96
CA ARG A 112 18.28 3.45 6.56
C ARG A 112 17.43 3.61 7.82
N ARG A 113 16.13 3.29 7.75
CA ARG A 113 15.22 3.31 8.92
C ARG A 113 15.68 2.37 10.02
N LEU A 114 16.12 1.16 9.68
CA LEU A 114 16.62 0.20 10.67
C LEU A 114 17.85 0.73 11.41
N ALA A 115 18.81 1.32 10.68
CA ALA A 115 20.00 1.91 11.29
C ALA A 115 19.65 3.11 12.19
N PHE A 116 18.74 3.98 11.73
CA PHE A 116 18.23 5.10 12.53
C PHE A 116 17.60 4.62 13.85
N TYR A 117 16.67 3.67 13.79
CA TYR A 117 16.01 3.15 14.99
C TYR A 117 16.99 2.37 15.89
N ASP A 118 17.94 1.62 15.33
CA ASP A 118 18.95 0.92 16.13
C ASP A 118 19.80 1.89 16.96
N ALA A 119 20.15 3.05 16.39
CA ALA A 119 20.86 4.13 17.06
C ALA A 119 20.02 4.80 18.15
N VAL A 120 18.77 5.16 17.85
CA VAL A 120 17.84 5.74 18.84
C VAL A 120 17.62 4.79 20.01
N LEU A 121 17.38 3.51 19.74
CA LEU A 121 17.18 2.49 20.77
C LEU A 121 18.45 2.28 21.61
N ALA A 122 19.64 2.34 20.99
CA ALA A 122 20.90 2.28 21.72
C ALA A 122 21.07 3.47 22.68
N GLN A 123 20.79 4.69 22.21
CA GLN A 123 20.86 5.91 23.02
C GLN A 123 19.84 5.89 24.17
N ALA A 124 18.67 5.29 23.96
CA ALA A 124 17.64 5.10 24.99
C ALA A 124 17.95 3.95 25.97
N GLY A 125 19.11 3.29 25.86
CA GLY A 125 19.51 2.20 26.77
C GLY A 125 18.81 0.86 26.53
N VAL A 126 18.18 0.65 25.37
CA VAL A 126 17.50 -0.61 25.06
C VAL A 126 18.53 -1.75 24.90
N PRO A 127 18.40 -2.85 25.66
CA PRO A 127 19.36 -3.95 25.63
C PRO A 127 19.61 -4.51 24.22
N PRO A 128 20.86 -4.91 23.87
CA PRO A 128 21.21 -5.42 22.54
C PRO A 128 20.31 -6.57 22.06
N ARG A 129 19.89 -7.46 22.97
CA ARG A 129 18.98 -8.58 22.66
C ARG A 129 17.65 -8.13 22.06
N LEU A 130 17.08 -7.03 22.57
CA LEU A 130 15.80 -6.48 22.12
C LEU A 130 15.98 -5.76 20.78
N ARG A 131 17.05 -4.97 20.62
CA ARG A 131 17.39 -4.33 19.35
C ARG A 131 17.59 -5.35 18.24
N GLN A 132 18.28 -6.46 18.52
CA GLN A 132 18.45 -7.56 17.57
C GLN A 132 17.11 -8.25 17.22
N ALA A 133 16.21 -8.41 18.20
CA ALA A 133 14.88 -8.95 17.94
C ALA A 133 14.05 -8.03 17.03
N ILE A 134 14.11 -6.71 17.24
CA ILE A 134 13.48 -5.70 16.38
C ILE A 134 14.03 -5.79 14.95
N ARG A 135 15.36 -5.83 14.78
CA ARG A 135 15.98 -5.99 13.44
C ARG A 135 15.49 -7.24 12.72
N ARG A 136 15.45 -8.39 13.41
CA ARG A 136 14.91 -9.65 12.85
C ARG A 136 13.45 -9.52 12.44
N SER A 137 12.62 -8.87 13.27
CA SER A 137 11.22 -8.60 12.94
C SER A 137 11.08 -7.77 11.67
N SER A 138 11.89 -6.70 11.54
CA SER A 138 11.87 -5.85 10.35
C SER A 138 12.31 -6.56 9.07
N HIS A 139 13.25 -7.51 9.14
CA HIS A 139 13.61 -8.34 7.99
C HIS A 139 12.45 -9.22 7.51
N ARG A 140 11.64 -9.76 8.43
CA ARG A 140 10.45 -10.56 8.08
C ARG A 140 9.38 -9.74 7.35
N MET A 141 9.42 -8.41 7.48
CA MET A 141 8.50 -7.51 6.77
C MET A 141 8.92 -7.19 5.34
N ALA A 142 10.15 -7.54 4.93
CA ALA A 142 10.67 -7.21 3.61
C ALA A 142 9.82 -7.73 2.44
N PRO A 143 9.26 -8.94 2.44
CA PRO A 143 8.55 -9.47 1.27
C PRO A 143 7.22 -8.77 0.91
N PHE A 144 6.65 -7.98 1.82
CA PHE A 144 5.27 -7.47 1.69
C PHE A 144 5.14 -6.18 0.86
N ALA A 145 6.24 -5.64 0.33
CA ALA A 145 6.21 -4.55 -0.63
C ALA A 145 7.48 -4.55 -1.48
N GLN A 146 7.52 -3.73 -2.52
CA GLN A 146 8.69 -3.56 -3.38
C GLN A 146 8.68 -2.16 -3.99
N ALA A 147 9.77 -1.81 -4.68
CA ALA A 147 9.84 -0.54 -5.39
C ALA A 147 8.76 -0.42 -6.47
N VAL A 148 8.24 0.79 -6.65
CA VAL A 148 7.22 1.15 -7.62
C VAL A 148 7.45 2.58 -8.12
N PRO A 149 7.42 2.83 -9.44
CA PRO A 149 7.60 4.18 -9.96
C PRO A 149 6.44 5.09 -9.57
N VAL A 150 6.75 6.31 -9.14
CA VAL A 150 5.74 7.34 -8.84
C VAL A 150 5.54 8.21 -10.07
N ALA A 151 4.38 8.07 -10.71
CA ALA A 151 4.00 8.82 -11.91
C ALA A 151 3.69 10.30 -11.59
N ARG A 152 3.01 10.56 -10.46
CA ARG A 152 2.64 11.91 -10.05
C ARG A 152 2.81 12.11 -8.54
N THR A 153 3.19 13.32 -8.14
CA THR A 153 3.16 13.73 -6.73
C THR A 153 1.92 14.55 -6.41
N LEU A 154 1.41 14.39 -5.20
CA LEU A 154 0.30 15.16 -4.65
C LEU A 154 0.78 15.94 -3.42
N GLU A 155 0.49 17.23 -3.34
CA GLU A 155 0.83 18.10 -2.22
C GLU A 155 -0.40 18.55 -1.44
N GLU A 156 -0.17 19.21 -0.31
CA GLU A 156 -1.26 19.81 0.47
C GLU A 156 -2.01 20.84 -0.38
N GLY A 157 -3.34 20.75 -0.38
CA GLY A 157 -4.20 21.61 -1.21
C GLY A 157 -4.42 21.12 -2.65
N ASP A 158 -3.74 20.06 -3.10
CA ASP A 158 -4.06 19.45 -4.39
C ASP A 158 -5.44 18.78 -4.34
N GLU A 159 -6.23 19.02 -5.39
CA GLU A 159 -7.52 18.35 -5.58
C GLU A 159 -7.38 17.19 -6.58
N VAL A 160 -7.90 16.03 -6.18
CA VAL A 160 -8.00 14.84 -7.04
C VAL A 160 -9.46 14.46 -7.20
N ARG A 161 -9.93 14.48 -8.45
CA ARG A 161 -11.28 14.04 -8.78
C ARG A 161 -11.38 12.52 -8.81
N LEU A 162 -12.40 12.00 -8.14
CA LEU A 162 -12.75 10.58 -8.03
C LEU A 162 -14.25 10.43 -8.30
N ALA A 163 -14.69 9.33 -8.90
CA ALA A 163 -16.11 9.08 -9.14
C ALA A 163 -16.80 10.21 -9.96
N GLY A 164 -16.06 10.84 -10.87
CA GLY A 164 -16.58 11.94 -11.70
C GLY A 164 -16.83 13.26 -10.96
N ARG A 165 -16.35 13.41 -9.71
CA ARG A 165 -16.49 14.62 -8.90
C ARG A 165 -15.16 15.04 -8.27
#